data_AF-A0A8T4VQP2-F1
#
_entry.id   AF-A0A8T4VQP2-F1
#
_cell.length_a   1.000
_cell.length_b   1.000
_cell.length_c   1.000
_cell.angle_alpha   90.00
_cell.angle_beta   90.00
_cell.angle_gamma   90.00
#
_symmetry.space_group_name_H-M   'P 1'
#
loop_
_entity.id
_entity.type
_entity.pdbx_description
1 polymer ?
#
loop_
_entity_poly.entity_id
_entity_poly.type
_entity_poly.pdbx_seq_one_letter_code
_entity_poly.pdbx_strand_id
1 'polypeptide(L)' 'MRSFRLGSAFGIPVKLDITFLLVLPLFGWLISTQVEEMVSVLNSLLSLQLDVAILTAGPMPLVVGMIFLP' A
#
# COMPACT_ATOMS: atom_id res chain seq x y z
N MET A 1 -17.81 19.46 -4.56
CA MET A 1 -18.44 18.65 -5.62
C MET A 1 -17.65 18.75 -6.93
N ARG A 2 -16.34 18.44 -6.91
CA ARG A 2 -15.50 18.39 -8.13
C ARG A 2 -14.83 17.02 -8.13
N SER A 3 -15.37 16.10 -8.92
CA SER A 3 -14.79 14.78 -9.13
C SER A 3 -13.78 14.86 -10.28
N PHE A 4 -12.55 14.38 -10.07
CA PHE A 4 -11.56 14.22 -11.13
C PHE A 4 -11.56 12.77 -11.60
N ARG A 5 -11.54 12.53 -12.92
CA ARG A 5 -11.39 11.19 -13.47
C ARG A 5 -9.91 10.80 -13.36
N LEU A 6 -9.56 10.00 -12.35
CA LEU A 6 -8.16 9.57 -12.12
C LEU A 6 -7.72 8.52 -13.15
N GLY A 7 -8.65 7.71 -13.65
CA GLY A 7 -8.37 6.67 -14.64
C GLY A 7 -9.57 5.79 -14.95
N SER A 8 -9.34 4.74 -15.73
CA SER A 8 -10.30 3.68 -15.98
C SER A 8 -9.66 2.34 -15.65
N ALA A 9 -10.31 1.58 -14.77
CA ALA A 9 -9.98 0.19 -14.51
C ALA A 9 -11.10 -0.68 -15.07
N PHE A 10 -10.77 -1.73 -15.81
CA PHE A 10 -11.75 -2.66 -16.41
C PHE A 10 -12.82 -1.99 -17.30
N GLY A 11 -12.48 -0.88 -17.96
CA GLY A 11 -13.42 -0.13 -18.82
C GLY A 11 -14.46 0.71 -18.06
N ILE A 12 -14.43 0.70 -16.72
CA ILE A 12 -15.29 1.53 -15.88
C ILE A 12 -14.55 2.83 -15.56
N PRO A 13 -15.12 4.01 -15.85
CA PRO A 13 -14.49 5.28 -15.52
C PRO A 13 -14.53 5.50 -14.01
N VAL A 14 -13.37 5.43 -13.35
CA VAL A 14 -13.25 5.67 -11.91
C VAL A 14 -13.17 7.17 -11.67
N LYS A 15 -14.23 7.72 -11.08
CA LYS A 15 -14.27 9.12 -10.63
C LYS A 15 -13.73 9.18 -9.20
N LEU A 16 -12.65 9.93 -9.01
CA LEU A 16 -12.05 10.17 -7.72
C LEU A 16 -12.40 11.58 -7.26
N ASP A 17 -12.96 11.71 -6.06
CA ASP A 17 -13.18 13.02 -5.47
C ASP A 17 -11.85 13.62 -4.98
N ILE A 18 -11.71 14.95 -5.05
CA ILE A 18 -10.51 15.67 -4.59
C ILE A 18 -10.18 15.32 -3.13
N THR A 19 -11.20 15.18 -2.29
CA THR A 19 -11.03 14.77 -0.89
C THR A 19 -10.37 13.40 -0.80
N PHE A 20 -10.78 12.46 -1.65
CA PHE A 20 -10.20 11.13 -1.70
C PHE A 20 -8.76 11.16 -2.23
N LEU A 21 -8.49 12.00 -3.24
CA LEU A 21 -7.13 12.24 -3.77
C LEU A 21 -6.17 12.78 -2.70
N LEU A 22 -6.66 13.56 -1.74
CA LEU A 22 -5.87 14.08 -0.62
C LEU A 22 -5.71 13.07 0.52
N VAL A 23 -6.76 12.29 0.77
CA VAL A 23 -6.80 11.31 1.86
C VAL A 23 -5.97 10.06 1.54
N LEU A 24 -5.92 9.63 0.27
CA LEU A 24 -5.14 8.45 -0.16
C LEU A 24 -3.63 8.58 0.16
N PRO A 25 -2.94 9.67 -0.23
CA PRO A 25 -1.53 9.88 0.13
C PRO A 25 -1.31 9.97 1.64
N LEU A 26 -2.25 10.61 2.36
CA LEU A 26 -2.19 10.72 3.81
C LEU A 26 -2.27 9.34 4.49
N PHE A 27 -3.17 8.48 4.04
CA PHE A 27 -3.27 7.12 4.53
C PHE A 27 -2.05 6.28 4.14
N GLY A 28 -1.53 6.41 2.92
CA GLY A 28 -0.30 5.73 2.52
C GLY A 28 0.87 6.07 3.44
N TRP A 29 1.02 7.35 3.78
CA TRP A 29 2.04 7.81 4.73
C TRP A 29 1.82 7.26 6.15
N LEU A 30 0.58 7.33 6.66
CA LEU A 30 0.24 6.87 8.01
C LEU A 30 0.32 5.35 8.19
N ILE A 31 0.04 4.59 7.14
CA ILE A 31 0.19 3.13 7.15
C ILE A 31 1.67 2.78 7.10
N SER A 32 2.47 3.48 6.28
CA SER A 32 3.91 3.24 6.16
C SER A 32 4.66 3.32 7.48
N THR A 33 4.25 4.18 8.42
CA THR A 33 4.92 4.31 9.73
C THR A 33 4.73 3.09 10.63
N GLN A 34 3.71 2.28 10.39
CA GLN A 34 3.40 1.08 11.19
C GLN A 34 3.93 -0.22 10.54
N VAL A 35 4.38 -0.15 9.29
CA VAL A 35 4.88 -1.32 8.54
C VAL A 35 6.15 -1.88 9.19
N GLU A 36 7.07 -1.03 9.66
CA GLU A 36 8.31 -1.50 10.32
C GLU A 36 8.02 -2.35 11.57
N GLU A 37 7.12 -1.88 12.42
CA GLU A 37 6.69 -2.60 13.62
C GLU A 37 6.01 -3.92 13.25
N MET A 38 5.16 -3.90 12.23
CA MET A 38 4.48 -5.09 11.72
C MET A 38 5.48 -6.14 11.20
N VAL A 39 6.54 -5.73 10.48
CA VAL A 39 7.58 -6.66 9.99
C VAL A 39 8.42 -7.21 11.15
N SER A 40 8.74 -6.40 12.16
CA SER A 40 9.42 -6.85 13.38
C SER A 40 8.62 -7.95 14.11
N VAL A 41 7.30 -7.74 14.26
CA VAL A 41 6.40 -8.74 14.86
C VAL A 41 6.33 -10.01 14.00
N LEU A 42 6.23 -9.90 12.68
CA LEU A 42 6.21 -11.06 11.79
C LEU A 42 7.52 -11.86 11.85
N ASN A 43 8.67 -11.19 11.88
CA ASN A 43 9.97 -11.85 12.02
C ASN A 43 10.12 -12.58 13.37
N SER A 44 9.63 -11.98 14.46
CA SER A 44 9.68 -12.60 15.78
C SER A 44 8.70 -13.77 15.94
N LEU A 45 7.47 -13.67 15.41
CA LEU A 45 6.45 -14.72 15.55
C LEU A 45 6.66 -15.90 14.60
N LEU A 46 7.13 -15.64 13.38
CA LEU A 46 7.26 -16.67 12.35
C LEU A 46 8.71 -17.12 12.14
N SER A 47 9.66 -16.63 12.96
CA SER A 47 11.11 -16.83 12.78
C SER A 47 11.58 -16.53 11.35
N LEU A 48 10.92 -15.58 10.69
CA LEU A 48 11.28 -15.17 9.35
C LEU A 48 12.48 -14.21 9.42
N GLN A 49 13.43 -14.39 8.53
CA GLN A 49 14.56 -13.46 8.35
C GLN A 49 14.21 -12.48 7.25
N LEU A 50 13.07 -11.78 7.38
CA LEU A 50 12.70 -10.78 6.39
C LEU A 50 13.55 -9.54 6.59
N ASP A 51 14.39 -9.26 5.61
CA ASP A 51 15.10 -8.00 5.54
C ASP A 51 14.11 -6.87 5.21
N VAL A 52 13.82 -6.06 6.23
CA VAL A 52 12.91 -4.91 6.16
C VAL A 52 13.33 -3.97 5.04
N ALA A 53 14.65 -3.78 4.84
CA ALA A 53 15.17 -2.88 3.82
C ALA A 53 14.88 -3.40 2.41
N ILE A 54 14.88 -4.72 2.21
CA ILE A 54 14.56 -5.33 0.91
C ILE A 54 13.04 -5.32 0.66
N LEU A 55 12.25 -5.58 1.70
CA LEU A 55 10.79 -5.63 1.57
C LEU A 55 10.14 -4.25 1.40
N THR A 56 10.78 -3.19 1.89
CA THR A 56 10.29 -1.81 1.75
C THR A 56 10.91 -1.08 0.55
N ALA A 57 11.92 -1.66 -0.09
CA ALA A 57 12.58 -1.05 -1.24
C ALA A 57 11.83 -1.28 -2.56
N GLY A 58 11.75 -0.20 -3.35
CA GLY A 58 11.31 -0.28 -4.75
C GLY A 58 9.92 -0.87 -4.93
N PRO A 59 9.67 -1.70 -5.96
CA PRO A 59 8.36 -2.28 -6.23
C PRO A 59 8.05 -3.55 -5.41
N MET A 60 8.96 -4.00 -4.53
CA MET A 60 8.77 -5.22 -3.72
C MET A 60 7.49 -5.22 -2.88
N PRO A 61 7.05 -4.11 -2.25
CA PRO A 61 5.77 -4.08 -1.53
C PRO A 61 4.56 -4.46 -2.40
N LEU A 62 4.56 -4.05 -3.67
CA LEU A 62 3.48 -4.35 -4.61
C LEU A 62 3.48 -5.82 -5.04
N VAL A 63 4.67 -6.40 -5.23
CA VAL A 63 4.83 -7.83 -5.58
C VAL A 63 4.34 -8.73 -4.44
N VAL A 64 4.71 -8.41 -3.20
CA VAL A 64 4.23 -9.12 -2.02
C VAL A 64 2.71 -9.02 -1.92
N GLY A 65 2.16 -7.82 -2.15
CA GLY A 65 0.71 -7.60 -2.19
C GLY A 65 -0.03 -8.47 -3.23
N MET A 66 0.56 -8.68 -4.42
CA MET A 66 -0.05 -9.52 -5.46
C MET A 66 -0.02 -11.02 -5.15
N ILE A 67 1.01 -11.51 -4.45
CA ILE A 67 1.12 -12.93 -4.08
C ILE A 67 0.19 -13.27 -2.92
N PHE A 68 -0.02 -12.33 -2.01
CA PHE A 68 -0.88 -12.53 -0.84
C PHE A 68 -2.34 -12.14 -1.04
N LEU A 69 -2.69 -11.55 -2.20
CA LEU A 69 -4.09 -11.32 -2.56
C LEU A 69 -4.72 -12.67 -2.97
N PRO A 70 -5.81 -13.12 -2.31
CA PRO A 70 -6.54 -14.31 -2.73
C PRO A 70 -7.24 -14.13 -4.09
#